data_AF-A0A2D5RTM8-F1
#
_entry.id   AF-A0A2D5RTM8-F1
#
_cell.length_a   1.000
_cell.length_b   1.000
_cell.length_c   1.000
_cell.angle_alpha   90.00
_cell.angle_beta   90.00
_cell.angle_gamma   90.00
#
_symmetry.space_group_name_H-M   'P 1'
#
loop_
_entity.id
_entity.type
_entity.pdbx_description
1 polymer ?
#
loop_
_entity_poly.entity_id
_entity_poly.type
_entity_poly.pdbx_seq_one_letter_code
_entity_poly.pdbx_strand_id
1 'polypeptide(L)'
;MHDYIMSPCSKHRDCINCEEQRCIKGDDVKLEKLIQRLERENMLVDGDKKAVEDGLLNADRHYQKRLITIRRCEELIGILSDENVPDDSVVKLSLASVSHLDQVMDKNHRKRLPKLDKHNREQADIATRKPRALTHYKRNKRA
;
A
#
# COMPACT_ATOMS: atom_id res chain seq x y z
N MET A 1 4.78 5.97 13.87
CA MET A 1 6.17 5.50 13.77
C MET A 1 6.17 4.07 14.31
N HIS A 2 6.90 3.13 13.70
CA HIS A 2 6.94 1.75 14.21
C HIS A 2 7.75 1.71 15.51
N ASP A 3 7.22 1.08 16.55
CA ASP A 3 7.92 0.89 17.82
C ASP A 3 8.70 -0.42 17.80
N TYR A 4 10.00 -0.31 17.51
CA TYR A 4 10.91 -1.44 17.38
C TYR A 4 11.22 -2.14 18.72
N ILE A 5 10.87 -1.54 19.87
CA ILE A 5 11.07 -2.13 21.20
C ILE A 5 9.93 -3.10 21.48
N MET A 6 8.70 -2.66 21.21
CA MET A 6 7.49 -3.45 21.49
C MET A 6 7.19 -4.48 20.41
N SER A 7 7.63 -4.26 19.17
CA SER A 7 7.44 -5.22 18.08
C SER A 7 8.59 -5.15 17.07
N PRO A 8 9.26 -6.27 16.73
CA PRO A 8 10.22 -6.28 15.64
C PRO A 8 9.51 -6.15 14.29
N CYS A 9 10.09 -5.37 13.38
CA CYS A 9 9.54 -5.20 12.04
C CYS A 9 9.66 -6.49 11.20
N SER A 10 8.53 -7.05 10.79
CA SER A 10 8.44 -8.25 9.93
C SER A 10 8.97 -8.06 8.51
N LYS A 11 9.32 -6.83 8.13
CA LYS A 11 9.87 -6.50 6.80
C LYS A 11 11.39 -6.58 6.74
N HIS A 12 12.09 -6.84 7.84
CA HIS A 12 13.54 -7.11 7.85
C HIS A 12 14.37 -6.08 7.07
N ARG A 13 14.19 -4.79 7.39
CA ARG A 13 14.85 -3.64 6.73
C ARG A 13 14.40 -3.35 5.29
N ASP A 14 13.35 -4.01 4.80
CA ASP A 14 12.70 -3.70 3.52
C ASP A 14 11.68 -2.54 3.68
N CYS A 15 12.14 -1.42 4.26
CA CYS A 15 11.27 -0.31 4.66
C CYS A 15 10.52 0.30 3.47
N ILE A 16 11.17 0.42 2.30
CA ILE A 16 10.57 0.96 1.07
C ILE A 16 9.33 0.19 0.61
N ASN A 17 9.25 -1.09 0.99
CA ASN A 17 8.15 -1.98 0.67
C ASN A 17 7.20 -2.19 1.87
N CYS A 18 7.34 -1.40 2.93
CA CYS A 18 6.55 -1.48 4.16
C CYS A 18 5.43 -0.44 4.18
N GLU A 19 4.19 -0.88 4.46
CA GLU A 19 3.02 -0.01 4.58
C GLU A 19 3.08 0.97 5.75
N GLU A 20 3.93 0.70 6.73
CA GLU A 20 4.10 1.56 7.91
C GLU A 20 5.14 2.65 7.70
N GLN A 21 5.87 2.63 6.59
CA GLN A 21 6.91 3.62 6.31
C GLN A 21 6.29 5.02 6.17
N ARG A 22 6.91 5.96 6.84
CA ARG A 22 6.61 7.39 6.76
C ARG A 22 7.91 8.15 6.57
N CYS A 23 7.89 9.18 5.74
CA CYS A 23 9.01 10.08 5.47
C CYS A 23 8.59 11.50 5.81
N ILE A 24 9.54 12.33 6.20
CA ILE A 24 9.30 13.73 6.53
C ILE A 24 9.97 14.55 5.42
N LYS A 25 9.23 15.48 4.82
CA LYS A 25 9.79 16.45 3.86
C LYS A 25 10.76 17.38 4.59
N GLY A 26 11.97 17.57 4.04
CA GLY A 26 13.07 18.28 4.70
C GLY A 26 14.09 17.38 5.42
N ASP A 27 13.88 16.05 5.43
CA ASP A 27 14.89 15.09 5.90
C ASP A 27 15.87 14.72 4.77
N ASP A 28 16.89 15.56 4.60
CA ASP A 28 17.90 15.43 3.53
C ASP A 28 18.68 14.12 3.62
N VAL A 29 19.00 13.66 4.84
CA VAL A 29 19.73 12.41 5.07
C VAL A 29 18.93 11.22 4.54
N LYS A 30 17.60 11.25 4.72
CA LYS A 30 16.73 10.19 4.21
C LYS A 30 16.55 10.27 2.70
N LEU A 31 16.45 11.46 2.14
CA LEU A 31 16.39 11.67 0.70
C LEU A 31 17.65 11.14 0.01
N GLU A 32 18.83 11.48 0.53
CA GLU A 32 20.11 10.99 -0.01
C GLU A 32 20.20 9.46 0.04
N LYS A 33 19.80 8.84 1.15
CA LYS A 33 19.75 7.36 1.27
C LYS A 33 18.79 6.72 0.27
N LEU A 34 17.68 7.38 -0.07
CA LEU A 34 16.75 6.89 -1.09
C LEU A 34 17.37 6.97 -2.48
N ILE A 35 18.07 8.05 -2.80
CA ILE A 35 18.80 8.22 -4.08
C ILE A 35 19.87 7.13 -4.22
N GLN A 36 20.73 6.95 -3.20
CA GLN A 36 21.73 5.88 -3.18
C GLN A 36 21.12 4.47 -3.25
N ARG A 37 19.90 4.28 -2.73
CA ARG A 37 19.18 3.01 -2.87
C ARG A 37 18.71 2.82 -4.32
N LEU A 38 18.12 3.85 -4.93
CA LEU A 38 17.64 3.82 -6.31
C LEU A 38 18.78 3.49 -7.27
N GLU A 39 19.93 4.16 -7.14
CA GLU A 39 21.12 3.90 -7.96
C GLU A 39 21.58 2.44 -7.89
N ARG A 40 21.66 1.88 -6.68
CA ARG A 40 22.04 0.47 -6.48
C ARG A 40 21.03 -0.50 -7.09
N GLU A 41 19.73 -0.25 -6.94
CA GLU A 41 18.72 -1.13 -7.50
C GLU A 41 18.73 -1.09 -9.04
N ASN A 42 18.93 0.09 -9.63
CA ASN A 42 19.07 0.26 -11.07
C ASN A 42 20.31 -0.49 -11.61
N MET A 43 21.45 -0.44 -10.91
CA MET A 43 22.62 -1.23 -11.33
C MET A 43 22.37 -2.75 -11.28
N LEU A 44 21.58 -3.23 -10.32
CA LEU A 44 21.33 -4.66 -10.16
C LEU A 44 20.19 -5.19 -11.04
N VAL A 45 19.33 -4.32 -11.58
CA VAL A 45 18.16 -4.72 -12.38
C VAL A 45 18.55 -5.39 -13.69
N ASP A 46 19.68 -4.99 -14.26
CA ASP A 46 20.20 -5.58 -15.49
C ASP A 46 20.67 -7.02 -15.27
N GLY A 47 21.28 -7.29 -14.11
CA GLY A 47 21.69 -8.64 -13.72
C GLY A 47 20.50 -9.57 -13.52
N ASP A 48 19.43 -9.05 -12.90
CA ASP A 48 18.18 -9.80 -12.78
C ASP A 48 17.52 -10.08 -14.11
N LYS A 49 17.50 -9.09 -15.00
CA LYS A 49 16.92 -9.26 -16.33
C LYS A 49 17.64 -10.38 -17.08
N LYS A 50 18.97 -10.41 -17.03
CA LYS A 50 19.77 -11.51 -17.61
C LYS A 50 19.44 -12.85 -16.95
N ALA A 51 19.33 -12.90 -15.62
CA ALA A 51 18.96 -14.13 -14.92
C ALA A 51 17.58 -14.68 -15.34
N VAL A 52 16.63 -13.79 -15.67
CA VAL A 52 15.33 -14.18 -16.25
C VAL A 52 15.49 -14.72 -17.66
N GLU A 53 16.29 -14.07 -18.50
CA GLU A 53 16.58 -14.50 -19.88
C GLU A 53 17.30 -15.86 -19.91
N ASP A 54 18.20 -16.10 -18.95
CA ASP A 54 18.91 -17.37 -18.75
C ASP A 54 18.02 -18.48 -18.17
N GLY A 55 16.75 -18.19 -17.85
CA GLY A 55 15.79 -19.16 -17.34
C GLY A 55 16.09 -19.67 -15.93
N LEU A 56 16.80 -18.88 -15.10
CA LEU A 56 17.13 -19.26 -13.74
C LEU A 56 15.87 -19.32 -12.86
N LEU A 57 15.84 -20.32 -11.97
CA LEU A 57 14.70 -20.56 -11.10
C LEU A 57 14.41 -19.33 -10.21
N ASN A 58 13.16 -18.88 -10.20
CA ASN A 58 12.64 -17.72 -9.45
C ASN A 58 13.26 -16.35 -9.83
N ALA A 59 14.04 -16.26 -10.92
CA ALA A 59 14.63 -14.99 -11.35
C ALA A 59 13.56 -13.93 -11.66
N ASP A 60 12.42 -14.36 -12.19
CA ASP A 60 11.24 -13.54 -12.47
C ASP A 60 10.73 -12.81 -11.23
N ARG A 61 10.65 -13.51 -10.09
CA ARG A 61 10.21 -12.92 -8.81
C ARG A 61 11.19 -11.87 -8.30
N HIS A 62 12.49 -12.13 -8.43
CA HIS A 62 13.54 -11.18 -8.02
C HIS A 62 13.49 -9.92 -8.88
N TYR A 63 13.38 -10.10 -10.20
CA TYR A 63 13.27 -9.00 -11.16
C TYR A 63 12.03 -8.13 -10.87
N GLN A 64 10.86 -8.75 -10.73
CA GLN A 64 9.62 -8.03 -10.41
C GLN A 64 9.70 -7.28 -9.07
N LYS A 65 10.26 -7.91 -8.03
CA LYS A 65 10.45 -7.23 -6.73
C LYS A 65 11.34 -6.00 -6.87
N ARG A 66 12.38 -6.08 -7.68
CA ARG A 66 13.32 -4.98 -7.91
C ARG A 66 12.68 -3.82 -8.66
N LEU A 67 11.93 -4.11 -9.72
CA LEU A 67 11.15 -3.12 -10.45
C LEU A 67 10.17 -2.37 -9.54
N ILE A 68 9.48 -3.09 -8.65
CA ILE A 68 8.58 -2.47 -7.66
C ILE A 68 9.37 -1.54 -6.72
N THR A 69 10.56 -1.97 -6.29
CA THR A 69 11.41 -1.19 -5.38
C THR A 69 11.92 0.09 -6.05
N ILE A 70 12.40 0.00 -7.30
CA ILE A 70 12.84 1.15 -8.11
C ILE A 70 11.71 2.16 -8.24
N ARG A 71 10.54 1.73 -8.69
CA ARG A 71 9.36 2.59 -8.86
C ARG A 71 8.99 3.31 -7.56
N ARG A 72 8.97 2.61 -6.43
CA ARG A 72 8.65 3.20 -5.13
C ARG A 72 9.69 4.21 -4.68
N CYS A 73 10.97 3.94 -4.93
CA CYS A 73 12.03 4.91 -4.68
C CYS A 73 11.84 6.18 -5.52
N GLU A 74 11.58 6.05 -6.82
CA GLU A 74 11.31 7.18 -7.72
C GLU A 74 10.10 8.00 -7.28
N GLU A 75 8.97 7.35 -6.99
CA GLU A 75 7.75 8.00 -6.51
C GLU A 75 8.02 8.78 -5.20
N LEU A 76 8.74 8.18 -4.26
CA LEU A 76 9.01 8.81 -2.97
C LEU A 76 10.01 9.96 -3.09
N ILE A 77 11.06 9.81 -3.91
CA ILE A 77 12.01 10.90 -4.20
C ILE A 77 11.27 12.05 -4.88
N GLY A 78 10.41 11.77 -5.86
CA GLY A 78 9.61 12.79 -6.55
C GLY A 78 8.79 13.64 -5.56
N ILE A 79 8.09 13.00 -4.62
CA ILE A 79 7.31 13.72 -3.60
C ILE A 79 8.22 14.50 -2.64
N LEU A 80 9.35 13.90 -2.21
CA LEU A 80 10.28 14.54 -1.29
C LEU A 80 11.09 15.66 -1.94
N SER A 81 11.17 15.74 -3.26
CA SER A 81 11.82 16.83 -4.00
C SER A 81 10.84 17.89 -4.51
N ASP A 82 9.53 17.65 -4.49
CA ASP A 82 8.50 18.60 -4.95
C ASP A 82 8.39 19.83 -4.03
N GLU A 83 8.55 21.03 -4.59
CA GLU A 83 8.43 22.31 -3.88
C GLU A 83 6.99 22.62 -3.42
N ASN A 84 5.98 21.98 -3.99
CA ASN A 84 4.59 22.16 -3.59
C ASN A 84 4.24 21.49 -2.25
N VAL A 85 5.10 20.57 -1.78
CA VAL A 85 4.91 19.90 -0.51
C VAL A 85 5.65 20.69 0.57
N PRO A 86 4.95 21.25 1.58
CA PRO A 86 5.61 22.04 2.61
C PRO A 86 6.53 21.15 3.46
N ASP A 87 7.62 21.73 3.95
CA ASP A 87 8.54 21.06 4.88
C ASP A 87 7.81 20.59 6.14
N ASP A 88 8.37 19.57 6.80
CA ASP A 88 7.77 18.80 7.90
C ASP A 88 6.53 17.97 7.53
N SER A 89 6.10 17.99 6.27
CA SER A 89 5.00 17.12 5.80
C SER A 89 5.35 15.64 5.92
N VAL A 90 4.40 14.87 6.47
CA VAL A 90 4.52 13.41 6.56
C VAL A 90 4.05 12.76 5.26
N VAL A 91 5.00 12.25 4.48
CA VAL A 91 4.78 11.54 3.21
C VAL A 91 4.68 10.03 3.46
N LYS A 92 3.70 9.37 2.82
CA LYS A 92 3.53 7.92 2.82
C LYS A 92 3.03 7.45 1.44
N LEU A 93 3.65 6.40 0.91
CA LEU A 93 3.18 5.74 -0.31
C LEU A 93 1.94 4.88 -0.04
N SER A 94 1.00 4.89 -0.98
CA SER A 94 -0.16 4.00 -0.96
C SER A 94 0.23 2.63 -1.52
N LEU A 95 0.58 1.70 -0.63
CA LEU A 95 0.93 0.33 -1.00
C LEU A 95 -0.31 -0.57 -0.91
N ALA A 96 -0.54 -1.38 -1.95
CA ALA A 96 -1.58 -2.41 -1.91
C ALA A 96 -1.18 -3.51 -0.92
N SER A 97 -1.94 -3.62 0.17
CA SER A 97 -1.78 -4.70 1.14
C SER A 97 -2.58 -5.91 0.70
N VAL A 98 -1.93 -7.07 0.63
CA VAL A 98 -2.63 -8.34 0.40
C VAL A 98 -3.09 -8.82 1.76
N SER A 99 -4.41 -8.84 2.00
CA SER A 99 -4.91 -9.34 3.28
C SER A 99 -4.65 -10.85 3.38
N HIS A 100 -4.57 -11.37 4.61
CA HIS A 100 -4.44 -12.81 4.82
C HIS A 100 -5.57 -13.60 4.15
N LEU A 101 -6.79 -13.04 4.17
CA LEU A 101 -7.93 -13.60 3.46
C LEU A 101 -7.67 -13.65 1.94
N ASP A 102 -7.15 -12.59 1.33
CA ASP A 102 -6.84 -12.58 -0.11
C ASP A 102 -5.80 -13.66 -0.46
N GLN A 103 -4.76 -13.84 0.36
CA GLN A 103 -3.77 -14.91 0.17
C GLN A 103 -4.40 -16.31 0.23
N VAL A 104 -5.32 -16.54 1.19
CA VAL A 104 -6.04 -17.81 1.32
C VAL A 104 -6.96 -18.04 0.12
N MET A 105 -7.60 -17.00 -0.40
CA MET A 105 -8.46 -17.09 -1.57
C MET A 105 -7.69 -17.44 -2.85
N ASP A 106 -6.52 -16.82 -3.06
CA ASP A 106 -5.62 -17.13 -4.18
C ASP A 106 -5.12 -18.58 -4.14
N LYS A 107 -4.69 -19.06 -2.95
CA LYS A 107 -4.30 -20.45 -2.73
C LYS A 107 -5.41 -21.46 -3.04
N ASN A 108 -6.66 -21.06 -2.78
CA ASN A 108 -7.84 -21.88 -3.05
C ASN A 108 -8.41 -21.66 -4.47
N HIS A 109 -7.73 -20.90 -5.32
CA HIS A 109 -8.17 -20.54 -6.67
C HIS A 109 -9.57 -19.91 -6.74
N ARG A 110 -10.00 -19.23 -5.66
CA ARG A 110 -11.30 -18.56 -5.60
C ARG A 110 -11.11 -17.08 -5.89
N LYS A 111 -11.65 -16.60 -7.01
CA LYS A 111 -11.66 -15.15 -7.32
C LYS A 111 -12.57 -14.42 -6.31
N ARG A 112 -12.07 -13.32 -5.76
CA ARG A 112 -12.91 -12.40 -4.98
C ARG A 112 -14.05 -11.88 -5.86
N LEU A 113 -15.21 -11.62 -5.27
CA LEU A 113 -16.20 -10.75 -5.92
C LEU A 113 -15.50 -9.42 -6.30
N PRO A 114 -15.77 -8.87 -7.49
CA PRO A 114 -15.12 -7.64 -7.94
C PRO A 114 -15.29 -6.53 -6.89
N LYS A 115 -14.27 -5.66 -6.76
CA LYS A 115 -14.37 -4.49 -5.89
C LYS A 115 -15.56 -3.65 -6.39
N LEU A 116 -16.58 -3.52 -5.55
CA LEU A 116 -17.65 -2.55 -5.79
C LEU A 116 -16.99 -1.17 -5.77
N ASP A 117 -16.92 -0.52 -6.93
CA ASP A 117 -16.53 0.87 -6.98
C ASP A 117 -17.50 1.64 -6.10
N LYS A 118 -16.96 2.26 -5.06
CA LYS A 118 -17.68 3.27 -4.30
C LYS A 118 -17.75 4.48 -5.21
N HIS A 119 -18.62 4.45 -6.22
CA HIS A 119 -19.11 5.68 -6.80
C HIS A 119 -19.53 6.55 -5.63
N ASN A 120 -19.02 7.78 -5.58
CA ASN A 120 -19.46 8.79 -4.63
C ASN A 120 -20.97 8.66 -4.60
N ARG A 121 -21.52 8.22 -3.46
CA ARG A 121 -22.95 8.35 -3.23
C ARG A 121 -23.17 9.85 -3.31
N GLU A 122 -23.59 10.35 -4.48
CA GLU A 122 -24.44 11.53 -4.51
C GLU A 122 -25.42 11.32 -3.37
N GLN A 123 -25.47 12.28 -2.46
CA GLN A 123 -26.24 12.17 -1.23
C GLN A 123 -27.63 11.69 -1.61
N ALA A 124 -27.88 10.40 -1.47
CA ALA A 124 -29.16 9.84 -1.81
C ALA A 124 -30.08 10.49 -0.80
N ASP A 125 -30.97 11.36 -1.30
CA ASP A 125 -32.00 12.02 -0.53
C ASP A 125 -32.46 11.05 0.53
N ILE A 126 -32.22 11.39 1.80
CA ILE A 126 -32.53 10.54 2.94
C ILE A 126 -34.02 10.24 2.82
N ALA A 127 -34.34 9.06 2.28
CA ALA A 127 -35.71 8.71 2.00
C ALA A 127 -36.43 8.74 3.35
N THR A 128 -37.38 9.65 3.48
CA THR A 128 -38.25 9.84 4.66
C THR A 128 -39.15 8.63 4.95
N ARG A 129 -38.87 7.49 4.30
CA ARG A 129 -39.59 6.24 4.46
C ARG A 129 -39.16 5.59 5.76
N LYS A 130 -40.13 5.39 6.65
CA LYS A 130 -39.94 4.60 7.86
C LYS A 130 -39.34 3.24 7.46
N PRO A 131 -38.25 2.79 8.11
CA PRO A 131 -37.66 1.50 7.82
C PRO A 131 -38.74 0.42 7.96
N ARG A 132 -38.71 -0.58 7.07
CA ARG A 132 -39.73 -1.64 6.98
C ARG A 132 -39.99 -2.36 8.31
N ALA A 133 -38.99 -2.41 9.20
CA ALA A 133 -39.13 -2.96 10.55
C ALA A 133 -40.08 -2.15 11.46
N LEU A 134 -40.23 -0.85 11.21
CA LEU A 134 -41.07 0.06 12.00
C LEU A 134 -42.47 0.27 11.41
N THR A 135 -42.78 -0.28 10.23
CA THR A 135 -44.10 -0.11 9.61
C THR A 135 -45.22 -0.81 10.38
N HIS A 136 -44.90 -1.89 11.10
CA HIS A 136 -45.87 -2.67 11.88
C HIS A 136 -45.60 -2.69 13.39
N TYR A 137 -44.64 -1.87 13.87
CA TYR A 137 -44.28 -1.84 15.29
C TYR A 137 -45.41 -1.19 16.12
N LYS A 138 -46.27 -2.01 16.73
CA LYS A 138 -47.21 -1.57 17.75
C LYS A 138 -46.47 -1.53 19.09
N ARG A 139 -46.23 -0.32 19.59
CA ARG A 139 -45.62 -0.09 20.90
C ARG A 139 -46.56 -0.65 21.97
N ASN A 140 -46.19 -1.75 22.63
CA ASN A 140 -46.96 -2.27 23.76
C ASN A 140 -46.98 -1.22 24.87
N LYS A 141 -48.14 -0.63 25.15
CA LYS A 141 -48.37 0.12 26.40
C LYS A 141 -48.37 -0.91 27.52
N ARG A 142 -47.25 -1.02 28.24
CA ARG A 142 -47.26 -1.64 29.56
C ARG A 142 -48.14 -0.76 30.45
N ALA A 143 -49.22 -1.35 30.97
CA ALA A 143 -50.05 -0.78 32.03
C ALA A 143 -49.25 -0.75 33.34
#